data_AF-A0A2V9MLQ1-F1
#
_entry.id   AF-A0A2V9MLQ1-F1
#
_cell.length_a   1.000
_cell.length_b   1.000
_cell.length_c   1.000
_cell.angle_alpha   90.00
_cell.angle_beta   90.00
_cell.angle_gamma   90.00
#
_symmetry.space_group_name_H-M   'P 1'
#
loop_
_entity.id
_entity.type
_entity.pdbx_description
1 polymer ?
#
loop_
_entity_poly.entity_id
_entity_poly.type
_entity_poly.pdbx_seq_one_letter_code
_entity_poly.pdbx_strand_id
1 'polypeptide(L)'
;TLTTPWQRLLRALRVFGIPQFFVFVLGMTYRYIHLFLGLMLDLHFSKKSRTLRTTRWSQDQKWVASRMGYLFKRSQNLGESVYNAMLARGFQGEPKILEELDWSRSDLLGIAIAISFCGVLLLLQKFLA
;
A
#
# COMPACT_ATOMS: atom_id res chain seq x y z
N THR A 1 -8.61 3.09 6.99
CA THR A 1 -8.06 4.15 7.86
C THR A 1 -8.81 4.14 9.18
N LEU A 2 -8.42 3.26 10.11
CA LEU A 2 -9.08 3.20 11.43
C LEU A 2 -8.29 3.98 12.50
N THR A 3 -6.95 4.00 12.43
CA THR A 3 -6.12 4.68 13.44
C THR A 3 -4.94 5.46 12.85
N THR A 4 -4.35 5.01 11.73
CA THR A 4 -3.17 5.66 11.11
C THR A 4 -3.35 5.87 9.60
N PRO A 5 -3.06 7.06 9.04
CA PRO A 5 -2.98 7.30 7.60
C PRO A 5 -1.86 6.48 6.94
N TRP A 6 -2.08 6.04 5.70
CA TRP A 6 -1.10 5.21 4.97
C TRP A 6 0.23 5.92 4.75
N GLN A 7 0.21 7.23 4.51
CA GLN A 7 1.39 8.06 4.33
C GLN A 7 2.30 8.05 5.56
N ARG A 8 1.71 8.12 6.76
CA ARG A 8 2.44 8.00 8.03
C ARG A 8 3.05 6.61 8.21
N LEU A 9 2.34 5.55 7.81
CA LEU A 9 2.86 4.18 7.86
C LEU A 9 4.08 3.99 6.94
N LEU A 10 4.01 4.46 5.70
CA LEU A 10 5.13 4.40 4.76
C LEU A 10 6.37 5.14 5.29
N ARG A 11 6.16 6.24 6.01
CA ARG A 11 7.26 6.96 6.63
C ARG A 11 7.83 6.25 7.85
N ALA A 12 7.00 5.59 8.66
CA ALA A 12 7.49 4.76 9.76
C ALA A 12 8.43 3.64 9.27
N LEU A 13 8.16 3.07 8.08
CA LEU A 13 9.07 2.11 7.44
C LEU A 13 10.47 2.71 7.16
N ARG A 14 10.55 4.00 6.82
CA ARG A 14 11.82 4.71 6.64
C ARG A 14 12.58 4.85 7.96
N VAL A 15 11.88 5.15 9.06
CA VAL A 15 12.47 5.23 10.41
C VAL A 15 13.01 3.86 10.84
N PHE A 16 12.37 2.79 10.40
CA PHE A 16 12.79 1.42 10.66
C PHE A 16 14.02 0.96 9.84
N GLY A 17 14.60 1.84 9.01
CA GLY A 17 15.82 1.56 8.23
C GLY A 17 15.59 0.93 6.85
N ILE A 18 14.35 0.88 6.35
CA ILE A 18 14.06 0.35 5.01
C ILE A 18 14.57 1.33 3.93
N PRO A 19 15.30 0.86 2.90
CA PRO A 19 15.79 1.73 1.83
C PRO A 19 14.67 2.48 1.11
N GLN A 20 14.94 3.72 0.70
CA GLN A 20 13.95 4.63 0.13
C GLN A 20 13.24 4.08 -1.12
N PHE A 21 13.95 3.30 -1.94
CA PHE A 21 13.37 2.68 -3.13
C PHE A 21 12.19 1.75 -2.80
N PHE A 22 12.27 0.96 -1.71
CA PHE A 22 11.16 0.08 -1.32
C PHE A 22 9.94 0.88 -0.89
N VAL A 23 10.13 1.93 -0.09
CA VAL A 23 9.05 2.83 0.35
C VAL A 23 8.39 3.49 -0.85
N PHE A 24 9.18 3.90 -1.85
CA PHE A 24 8.68 4.46 -3.10
C PHE A 24 7.79 3.48 -3.88
N VAL A 25 8.29 2.27 -4.11
CA VAL A 25 7.55 1.22 -4.83
C VAL A 25 6.24 0.90 -4.09
N LEU A 26 6.27 0.81 -2.77
CA LEU A 26 5.07 0.58 -1.95
C LEU A 26 4.09 1.75 -2.04
N GLY A 27 4.59 2.99 -2.01
CA GLY A 27 3.77 4.19 -2.15
C GLY A 27 3.08 4.28 -3.52
N MET A 28 3.80 3.97 -4.59
CA MET A 28 3.22 3.90 -5.94
C MET A 28 2.21 2.77 -6.05
N THR A 29 2.52 1.60 -5.48
CA THR A 29 1.61 0.44 -5.45
C THR A 29 0.29 0.82 -4.77
N TYR A 30 0.35 1.44 -3.59
CA TYR A 30 -0.84 1.91 -2.88
C TYR A 30 -1.62 2.98 -3.66
N ARG A 31 -0.92 3.96 -4.26
CA ARG A 31 -1.56 5.00 -5.08
C ARG A 31 -2.37 4.42 -6.23
N TYR A 32 -1.87 3.36 -6.87
CA TYR A 32 -2.48 2.79 -8.08
C TYR A 32 -3.33 1.54 -7.83
N ILE A 33 -3.33 0.95 -6.63
CA ILE A 33 -4.12 -0.26 -6.36
C ILE A 33 -5.62 -0.03 -6.54
N HIS A 34 -6.13 1.15 -6.16
CA HIS A 34 -7.54 1.51 -6.38
C HIS A 34 -7.87 1.67 -7.86
N LEU A 35 -6.93 2.20 -8.65
CA LEU A 35 -7.09 2.33 -10.11
C LEU A 35 -7.21 0.95 -10.77
N PHE A 36 -6.32 0.02 -10.41
CA PHE A 36 -6.38 -1.35 -10.94
C PHE A 36 -7.61 -2.11 -10.46
N LEU A 37 -8.03 -1.88 -9.21
CA LEU A 37 -9.25 -2.48 -8.67
C LEU A 37 -10.49 -2.03 -9.44
N GLY A 38 -10.62 -0.72 -9.71
CA GLY A 38 -11.71 -0.19 -10.54
C GLY A 38 -11.71 -0.81 -11.94
N LEU A 39 -10.54 -0.86 -12.59
CA LEU A 39 -10.42 -1.45 -13.92
C LEU A 39 -10.75 -2.96 -13.94
N MET A 40 -10.40 -3.71 -12.89
CA MET A 40 -10.78 -5.11 -12.74
C MET A 40 -12.29 -5.27 -12.56
N LEU A 41 -12.91 -4.44 -11.74
CA LEU A 41 -14.37 -4.44 -11.53
C LEU A 41 -15.12 -4.10 -12.82
N ASP A 42 -14.67 -3.10 -13.57
CA ASP A 42 -15.26 -2.72 -14.85
C ASP A 42 -15.19 -3.87 -15.86
N LEU A 43 -14.05 -4.57 -15.94
CA LEU A 43 -13.90 -5.76 -16.78
C LEU A 43 -14.83 -6.89 -16.33
N HIS A 44 -15.00 -7.07 -15.02
CA HIS A 44 -15.91 -8.07 -14.46
C HIS A 44 -17.38 -7.75 -14.77
N PHE A 45 -17.83 -6.52 -14.52
CA PHE A 45 -19.19 -6.10 -14.83
C PHE A 45 -19.48 -6.11 -16.33
N SER A 46 -18.51 -5.71 -17.15
CA SER A 46 -18.61 -5.80 -18.62
C SER A 46 -18.80 -7.25 -19.10
N LYS A 47 -18.12 -8.22 -18.47
CA LYS A 47 -18.35 -9.64 -18.74
C LYS A 47 -19.75 -10.05 -18.30
N LYS A 48 -20.13 -9.72 -17.06
CA LYS A 48 -21.43 -10.07 -16.47
C LYS A 48 -22.59 -9.54 -17.30
N SER A 49 -22.49 -8.33 -17.85
CA SER A 49 -23.50 -7.72 -18.72
C SER A 49 -23.64 -8.44 -20.06
N ARG A 50 -22.57 -9.00 -20.62
CA ARG A 50 -22.57 -9.70 -21.92
C ARG A 50 -22.88 -11.19 -21.82
N THR A 51 -22.75 -11.79 -20.64
CA THR A 51 -22.97 -13.23 -20.42
C THR A 51 -24.39 -13.48 -19.91
N LEU A 52 -25.27 -13.97 -20.78
CA LEU A 52 -26.66 -14.30 -20.45
C LEU A 52 -26.87 -15.76 -19.98
N ARG A 53 -25.86 -16.63 -20.12
CA ARG A 53 -25.93 -18.08 -19.82
C ARG A 53 -24.72 -18.53 -18.99
N THR A 54 -24.90 -19.56 -18.16
CA THR A 54 -23.81 -20.18 -17.40
C THR A 54 -22.69 -20.69 -18.32
N THR A 55 -21.47 -20.24 -18.05
CA THR A 55 -20.25 -20.61 -18.77
C THR A 55 -19.63 -21.85 -18.15
N ARG A 56 -18.94 -22.67 -18.97
CA ARG A 56 -18.16 -23.80 -18.43
C ARG A 56 -16.99 -23.27 -17.60
N TRP A 57 -16.70 -23.93 -16.48
CA TRP A 57 -15.58 -23.59 -15.59
C TRP A 57 -14.24 -23.35 -16.31
N SER A 58 -13.91 -24.18 -17.30
CA SER A 58 -12.70 -24.02 -18.12
C SER A 58 -12.66 -22.71 -18.92
N GLN A 59 -13.80 -22.25 -19.44
CA GLN A 59 -13.87 -20.97 -20.16
C GLN A 59 -13.72 -19.79 -19.21
N ASP A 60 -14.24 -19.90 -17.98
CA ASP A 60 -14.07 -18.86 -16.97
C ASP A 60 -12.62 -18.71 -16.52
N GLN A 61 -11.92 -19.82 -16.29
CA GLN A 61 -10.49 -19.80 -16.00
C GLN A 61 -9.66 -19.18 -17.14
N LYS A 62 -9.95 -19.57 -18.40
CA LYS A 62 -9.30 -18.98 -19.58
C LYS A 62 -9.55 -17.48 -19.68
N TRP A 63 -10.77 -17.04 -19.39
CA TRP A 63 -11.10 -15.63 -19.36
C TRP A 63 -10.29 -14.90 -18.29
N VAL A 64 -10.23 -15.42 -17.05
CA VAL A 64 -9.45 -14.81 -15.96
C VAL A 64 -7.98 -14.69 -16.33
N ALA A 65 -7.37 -15.77 -16.84
CA ALA A 65 -5.97 -15.76 -17.29
C ALA A 65 -5.72 -14.68 -18.37
N SER A 66 -6.62 -14.55 -19.34
CA SER A 66 -6.51 -13.50 -20.37
C SER A 66 -6.59 -12.09 -19.79
N ARG A 67 -7.43 -11.86 -18.77
CA ARG A 67 -7.58 -10.54 -18.12
C ARG A 67 -6.41 -10.22 -17.20
N MET A 68 -5.82 -11.21 -16.54
CA MET A 68 -4.58 -11.05 -15.80
C MET A 68 -3.44 -10.60 -16.72
N GLY A 69 -3.29 -11.23 -17.90
CA GLY A 69 -2.30 -10.80 -18.89
C GLY A 69 -2.54 -9.38 -19.41
N TYR A 70 -3.80 -9.02 -19.68
CA TYR A 70 -4.17 -7.64 -20.04
C TYR A 70 -3.81 -6.64 -18.93
N LEU A 71 -4.11 -6.97 -17.67
CA LEU A 71 -3.81 -6.11 -16.53
C LEU A 71 -2.31 -5.90 -16.36
N PHE A 72 -1.53 -6.98 -16.52
CA PHE A 72 -0.07 -6.93 -16.44
C PHE A 72 0.51 -6.01 -17.52
N LYS A 73 0.06 -6.15 -18.78
CA LYS A 73 0.49 -5.23 -19.84
C LYS A 73 0.08 -3.79 -19.54
N ARG A 74 -1.14 -3.59 -19.02
CA ARG A 74 -1.63 -2.26 -18.65
C ARG A 74 -0.81 -1.65 -17.50
N SER A 75 -0.38 -2.45 -16.52
CA SER A 75 0.42 -1.96 -15.41
C SER A 75 1.84 -1.58 -15.81
N GLN A 76 2.47 -2.35 -16.71
CA GLN A 76 3.77 -2.00 -17.31
C GLN A 76 3.69 -0.66 -18.06
N ASN A 77 2.73 -0.52 -18.99
CA ASN A 77 2.55 0.72 -19.74
C ASN A 77 2.27 1.93 -18.83
N LEU A 78 1.49 1.73 -17.76
CA LEU A 78 1.26 2.77 -16.76
C LEU A 78 2.55 3.14 -16.02
N GLY A 79 3.33 2.14 -15.62
CA GLY A 79 4.63 2.33 -14.97
C GLY A 79 5.56 3.19 -15.81
N GLU A 80 5.73 2.86 -17.10
CA GLU A 80 6.54 3.64 -18.04
C GLU A 80 6.00 5.07 -18.22
N SER A 81 4.68 5.22 -18.41
CA SER A 81 4.05 6.53 -18.60
C SER A 81 4.23 7.43 -17.39
N VAL A 82 4.05 6.88 -16.18
CA VAL A 82 4.24 7.60 -14.92
C VAL A 82 5.71 7.92 -14.69
N TYR A 83 6.61 6.99 -15.00
CA TYR A 83 8.05 7.21 -14.93
C TYR A 83 8.50 8.35 -15.85
N ASN A 84 8.07 8.35 -17.11
CA ASN A 84 8.35 9.43 -18.05
C ASN A 84 7.78 10.77 -17.58
N ALA A 85 6.57 10.78 -17.01
CA ALA A 85 5.98 11.98 -16.43
C ALA A 85 6.74 12.48 -15.18
N MET A 86 7.33 11.57 -14.40
CA MET A 86 8.21 11.93 -13.28
C MET A 86 9.51 12.55 -13.78
N LEU A 87 10.15 11.96 -14.79
CA LEU A 87 11.37 12.51 -15.41
C LEU A 87 11.11 13.92 -15.98
N ALA A 88 10.00 14.13 -16.68
CA ALA A 88 9.62 15.44 -17.22
C ALA A 88 9.42 16.51 -16.13
N ARG A 89 9.09 16.12 -14.90
CA ARG A 89 8.95 17.01 -13.73
C ARG A 89 10.26 17.17 -12.95
N GLY A 90 11.37 16.65 -13.44
CA GLY A 90 12.68 16.75 -12.80
C GLY A 90 12.94 15.69 -11.72
N PHE A 91 12.37 14.49 -11.84
CA PHE A 91 12.65 13.39 -10.91
C PHE A 91 14.13 12.95 -10.96
N GLN A 92 14.82 13.00 -9.82
CA GLN A 92 16.26 12.68 -9.68
C GLN A 92 16.53 11.28 -9.12
N GLY A 93 15.56 10.36 -9.17
CA GLY A 93 15.69 9.00 -8.60
C GLY A 93 15.19 8.87 -7.16
N GLU A 94 14.95 10.00 -6.48
CA GLU A 94 14.51 10.02 -5.10
C GLU A 94 13.18 10.77 -4.91
N PRO A 95 12.11 10.09 -4.47
CA PRO A 95 10.85 10.75 -4.16
C PRO A 95 10.97 11.57 -2.87
N LYS A 96 10.79 12.88 -2.97
CA LYS A 96 10.63 13.75 -1.80
C LYS A 96 9.28 13.48 -1.15
N ILE A 97 9.29 12.83 0.02
CA ILE A 97 8.10 12.70 0.88
C ILE A 97 7.95 14.03 1.61
N LEU A 98 6.89 14.77 1.29
CA LEU A 98 6.65 16.16 1.75
C LEU A 98 6.01 16.27 3.14
N GLU A 99 5.60 15.16 3.76
CA GLU A 99 5.06 15.25 5.12
C GLU A 99 6.18 15.51 6.12
N GLU A 100 5.90 16.21 7.21
CA GLU A 100 6.73 16.35 8.41
C GLU A 100 6.16 15.46 9.53
N LEU A 101 7.05 14.87 10.36
CA LEU A 101 6.61 13.95 11.41
C LEU A 101 6.35 14.81 12.63
N ASP A 102 5.13 15.34 12.73
CA ASP A 102 4.77 16.20 13.84
C ASP A 102 4.60 15.34 15.10
N TRP A 103 5.54 15.51 16.04
CA TRP A 103 5.45 14.90 17.36
C TRP A 103 4.32 15.57 18.14
N SER A 104 3.18 14.89 18.20
CA SER A 104 2.06 15.37 19.00
C SER A 104 2.31 15.11 20.49
N ARG A 105 1.82 16.00 21.36
CA ARG A 105 1.87 15.80 22.82
C ARG A 105 1.17 14.51 23.27
N SER A 106 0.25 13.99 22.46
CA SER A 106 -0.38 12.69 22.66
C SER A 106 0.59 11.51 22.53
N ASP A 107 1.61 11.62 21.66
CA ASP A 107 2.60 10.55 21.48
C ASP A 107 3.51 10.45 22.70
N LEU A 108 3.86 11.60 23.31
CA LEU A 108 4.66 11.63 24.54
C LEU A 108 3.92 10.99 25.72
N LEU A 109 2.63 11.30 25.88
CA LEU A 109 1.79 10.67 26.90
C LEU A 109 1.64 9.16 26.67
N GLY A 110 1.45 8.74 25.41
CA GLY A 110 1.40 7.32 25.05
C GLY A 110 2.69 6.57 25.41
N ILE A 111 3.85 7.16 25.11
CA ILE A 111 5.16 6.60 25.44
C ILE A 111 5.34 6.49 26.97
N ALA A 112 4.97 7.54 27.72
CA ALA A 112 5.08 7.52 29.18
C ALA A 112 4.22 6.42 29.82
N ILE A 113 2.98 6.24 29.35
CA ILE A 113 2.09 5.16 29.81
C ILE A 113 2.67 3.79 29.47
N ALA A 114 3.20 3.61 28.25
CA ALA A 114 3.78 2.34 27.82
C ALA A 114 5.02 1.95 28.65
N ILE A 115 5.90 2.91 28.94
CA ILE A 115 7.09 2.69 29.79
C ILE A 115 6.67 2.35 31.22
N SER A 116 5.70 3.08 31.78
CA SER A 116 5.17 2.81 33.12
C SER A 116 4.56 1.41 33.21
N PHE A 117 3.75 1.02 32.24
CA PHE A 117 3.14 -0.31 32.17
C PHE A 117 4.20 -1.41 32.05
N CYS A 118 5.19 -1.24 31.16
CA CYS A 118 6.30 -2.18 30.99
C CYS A 118 7.10 -2.35 32.30
N GLY A 119 7.39 -1.25 33.00
CA GLY A 119 8.09 -1.26 34.28
C GLY A 119 7.32 -2.00 35.38
N VAL A 120 6.00 -1.77 35.48
CA VAL A 120 5.13 -2.50 36.43
C VAL A 120 5.13 -4.00 36.14
N LEU A 121 5.08 -4.38 34.87
CA LEU A 121 5.05 -5.78 34.44
C LEU A 121 6.35 -6.51 34.80
N LEU A 122 7.51 -5.87 34.61
CA LEU A 122 8.81 -6.41 35.01
C LEU A 122 8.97 -6.52 36.52
N LEU A 123 8.43 -5.57 37.29
CA LEU A 123 8.43 -5.63 38.76
C LEU A 123 7.57 -6.77 39.29
N LEU A 124 6.39 -7.00 38.68
CA LEU A 124 5.55 -8.14 39.00
C LEU A 124 6.22 -9.47 38.64
N GLN A 125 6.89 -9.55 37.48
CA GLN A 125 7.64 -10.75 37.10
C GLN A 125 8.78 -11.05 38.08
N LYS A 126 9.45 -10.02 38.59
CA LYS A 126 10.53 -10.15 39.59
C LYS A 126 10.01 -10.48 41.00
N PHE A 127 8.77 -10.16 41.31
CA PHE A 127 8.13 -10.48 42.61
C PHE A 127 7.51 -11.88 42.63
N LEU A 128 7.16 -12.44 41.45
CA LEU A 128 6.57 -13.77 41.31
C LEU A 128 7.61 -14.90 41.11
N ALA A 129 8.89 -14.55 40.92
CA ALA A 129 10.04 -15.46 40.79
C ALA A 129 10.91 -15.39 42.05
#